data_AF-A0A327WM65-F1
#
_entry.id   AF-A0A327WM65-F1
#
_cell.length_a   1.000
_cell.length_b   1.000
_cell.length_c   1.000
_cell.angle_alpha   90.00
_cell.angle_beta   90.00
_cell.angle_gamma   90.00
#
_symmetry.space_group_name_H-M   'P 1'
#
loop_
_entity.id
_entity.type
_entity.pdbx_description
1 polymer ?
#
loop_
_entity_poly.entity_id
_entity_poly.type
_entity_poly.pdbx_seq_one_letter_code
_entity_poly.pdbx_strand_id
1 'polypeptide(L)' 'MDNDVIKRIRKLNQQHSYTSIQMHEVISRKLCISGNGHKYLRFLIEKGPMTAGELANLTGLTTGAVRGLIDRLE' A
#
# COMPACT_ATOMS: atom_id res chain seq x y z
N MET A 1 31.74 2.63 -12.35
CA MET A 1 30.73 3.69 -12.12
C MET A 1 31.25 4.55 -10.97
N ASP A 2 31.18 5.87 -11.09
CA ASP A 2 31.73 6.80 -10.09
C ASP A 2 31.08 6.58 -8.71
N ASN A 3 31.92 6.43 -7.67
CA ASN A 3 31.48 6.17 -6.29
C ASN A 3 30.60 7.30 -5.74
N ASP A 4 30.84 8.55 -6.15
CA ASP A 4 30.03 9.69 -5.72
C ASP A 4 28.63 9.64 -6.34
N VAL A 5 28.52 9.17 -7.58
CA VAL A 5 27.24 8.96 -8.25
C VAL A 5 26.43 7.87 -7.54
N ILE A 6 27.05 6.75 -7.17
CA ILE A 6 26.40 5.66 -6.40
C ILE A 6 25.88 6.19 -5.07
N LYS A 7 26.70 6.95 -4.33
CA LYS A 7 26.32 7.54 -3.04
C LYS A 7 25.14 8.49 -3.17
N ARG A 8 25.13 9.33 -4.22
CA ARG A 8 24.05 10.26 -4.51
C ARG A 8 22.74 9.54 -4.85
N ILE A 9 22.79 8.53 -5.71
CA ILE A 9 21.61 7.72 -6.06
C ILE A 9 21.03 7.03 -4.83
N ARG A 10 21.87 6.45 -3.96
CA ARG A 10 21.42 5.85 -2.69
C ARG A 10 20.69 6.85 -1.81
N LYS A 11 21.25 8.05 -1.64
CA LYS A 11 20.64 9.09 -0.79
C LYS A 11 19.28 9.55 -1.33
N LEU A 12 19.19 9.74 -2.65
CA LEU A 12 17.93 10.12 -3.31
C LEU A 12 16.86 9.03 -3.16
N ASN A 13 17.22 7.77 -3.41
CA ASN A 13 16.31 6.64 -3.22
C ASN A 13 15.83 6.52 -1.76
N GLN A 14 16.73 6.70 -0.80
CA GLN A 14 16.37 6.66 0.61
C GLN A 14 15.36 7.76 0.97
N GLN A 15 15.61 8.99 0.52
CA GLN A 15 14.71 10.12 0.75
C GLN A 15 13.34 9.92 0.07
N HIS A 16 13.34 9.39 -1.16
CA HIS A 16 12.11 9.04 -1.87
C HIS A 16 11.30 7.99 -1.12
N SER A 17 11.94 6.90 -0.68
CA SER A 17 11.29 5.84 0.09
C SER A 17 10.69 6.35 1.40
N TYR A 18 11.42 7.20 2.15
CA TYR A 18 10.88 7.79 3.38
C TYR A 18 9.64 8.66 3.11
N THR A 19 9.70 9.50 2.08
CA THR A 19 8.58 10.36 1.71
C THR A 19 7.36 9.54 1.26
N SER A 20 7.59 8.47 0.50
CA SER A 20 6.54 7.54 0.06
C SER A 20 5.87 6.84 1.24
N ILE A 21 6.64 6.37 2.23
CA ILE A 21 6.10 5.78 3.46
C ILE A 21 5.22 6.78 4.21
N GLN A 22 5.68 8.02 4.36
CA GLN A 22 4.91 9.07 5.02
C GLN A 22 3.60 9.39 4.28
N MET A 23 3.64 9.44 2.95
CA MET A 23 2.44 9.60 2.12
C MET A 23 1.43 8.48 2.37
N HIS A 24 1.87 7.22 2.33
CA HIS A 24 0.99 6.07 2.55
C HIS A 24 0.36 6.08 3.95
N GLU A 25 1.13 6.45 4.95
CA GLU A 25 0.65 6.57 6.33
C GLU A 25 -0.41 7.69 6.46
N VAL A 26 -0.23 8.84 5.81
CA VAL A 26 -1.22 9.91 5.79
C VAL A 26 -2.53 9.45 5.12
N ILE A 27 -2.44 8.75 3.99
CA ILE A 27 -3.61 8.22 3.27
C ILE A 27 -4.37 7.23 4.16
N SER A 28 -3.64 6.28 4.76
CA SER A 28 -4.22 5.27 5.64
C SER A 28 -4.94 5.89 6.84
N ARG A 29 -4.35 6.91 7.48
CA ARG A 29 -5.03 7.66 8.55
C ARG A 29 -6.32 8.34 8.08
N LYS A 30 -6.32 8.94 6.88
CA LYS A 30 -7.53 9.58 6.33
C LYS A 30 -8.64 8.58 6.03
N LEU A 31 -8.28 7.35 5.65
CA LEU A 31 -9.23 6.28 5.37
C LEU A 31 -9.53 5.41 6.60
N CYS A 32 -8.97 5.72 7.77
CA CYS A 32 -9.04 4.90 8.99
C CYS A 32 -8.59 3.44 8.79
N ILE A 33 -7.76 3.15 7.78
CA ILE A 33 -7.18 1.83 7.47
C ILE A 33 -5.77 1.77 8.06
N SER A 34 -5.28 0.59 8.45
CA SER A 34 -3.93 0.45 8.98
C SER A 34 -2.84 0.57 7.89
N GLY A 35 -1.76 1.31 8.20
CA GLY A 35 -0.47 1.26 7.50
C GLY A 35 -0.52 1.46 5.99
N ASN A 36 -0.53 0.38 5.22
CA ASN A 36 -0.53 0.37 3.76
C ASN A 36 -1.79 -0.30 3.16
N GLY A 37 -2.84 -0.53 3.96
CA GLY A 37 -4.02 -1.27 3.55
C GLY A 37 -4.79 -0.64 2.38
N HIS A 38 -4.70 0.68 2.19
CA HIS A 38 -5.27 1.35 1.02
C HIS A 38 -4.64 0.89 -0.31
N LYS A 39 -3.45 0.28 -0.30
CA LYS A 39 -2.82 -0.25 -1.51
C LYS A 39 -3.59 -1.42 -2.11
N TYR A 40 -4.36 -2.15 -1.30
CA TYR A 40 -5.16 -3.28 -1.77
C TYR A 40 -6.32 -2.83 -2.67
N LEU A 41 -6.75 -1.56 -2.58
CA LEU A 41 -7.71 -0.97 -3.51
C LEU A 41 -7.23 -1.04 -4.96
N ARG A 42 -5.90 -1.03 -5.19
CA ARG A 42 -5.33 -1.22 -6.52
C ARG A 42 -5.82 -2.50 -7.18
N PHE A 43 -6.05 -3.57 -6.44
CA PHE A 43 -6.54 -4.82 -7.00
C PHE A 43 -7.97 -4.70 -7.51
N LEU A 44 -8.84 -3.97 -6.81
CA LEU A 44 -10.19 -3.68 -7.27
C LEU A 44 -10.17 -2.78 -8.52
N ILE A 45 -9.26 -1.80 -8.56
CA ILE A 45 -9.10 -0.91 -9.72
C ILE A 45 -8.59 -1.67 -10.95
N GLU A 46 -7.58 -2.54 -10.79
CA GLU A 46 -6.92 -3.23 -11.90
C GLU A 46 -7.64 -4.49 -12.36
N LYS A 47 -8.23 -5.26 -11.42
CA LYS A 47 -8.88 -6.54 -11.72
C LYS A 47 -10.41 -6.45 -11.76
N GLY A 48 -10.98 -5.31 -11.38
CA GLY A 48 -12.41 -5.10 -11.31
C GLY A 48 -13.05 -5.68 -10.02
N PRO A 49 -14.39 -5.72 -9.99
CA PRO A 49 -15.14 -6.23 -8.84
C PRO A 49 -14.76 -7.68 -8.52
N MET A 50 -14.60 -7.99 -7.23
CA MET A 50 -14.32 -9.34 -6.74
C MET A 50 -14.94 -9.53 -5.35
N THR A 51 -15.14 -10.78 -4.97
CA THR A 51 -15.60 -11.16 -3.63
C THR A 51 -14.52 -10.92 -2.58
N ALA A 52 -14.93 -10.78 -1.31
CA ALA A 52 -13.99 -10.67 -0.19
C ALA A 52 -13.06 -11.90 -0.08
N GLY A 53 -13.54 -13.09 -0.47
CA GLY A 53 -12.72 -14.31 -0.50
C GLY A 53 -11.65 -14.28 -1.59
N GLU A 54 -11.98 -13.80 -2.78
CA GLU A 54 -11.01 -13.61 -3.87
C GLU A 54 -9.96 -12.57 -3.50
N LEU A 55 -10.39 -11.46 -2.87
CA LEU A 55 -9.46 -10.44 -2.40
C LEU A 55 -8.53 -11.00 -1.32
N ALA A 56 -9.03 -11.78 -0.35
CA ALA A 56 -8.21 -12.43 0.68
C ALA A 56 -7.16 -13.37 0.08
N ASN A 57 -7.56 -14.20 -0.88
CA ASN A 57 -6.65 -15.11 -1.59
C ASN A 57 -5.58 -14.35 -2.38
N LEU A 58 -5.95 -13.23 -3.01
CA LEU A 58 -5.04 -12.42 -3.81
C LEU A 58 -4.00 -11.69 -2.96
N THR A 59 -4.40 -11.21 -1.78
CA THR A 59 -3.53 -10.38 -0.92
C THR A 59 -2.80 -11.19 0.16
N GLY A 60 -3.19 -12.44 0.41
CA GLY A 60 -2.72 -13.24 1.54
C GLY A 60 -3.19 -12.73 2.90
N LEU A 61 -4.25 -11.91 2.93
CA LEU A 61 -4.82 -11.39 4.16
C LEU A 61 -5.84 -12.37 4.73
N THR A 62 -6.07 -12.30 6.04
CA THR A 62 -7.18 -13.03 6.64
C THR A 62 -8.52 -12.44 6.20
N THR A 63 -9.57 -13.26 6.14
CA THR A 63 -10.92 -12.83 5.79
C THR A 63 -11.43 -11.69 6.70
N GLY A 64 -11.04 -11.69 7.98
CA GLY A 64 -11.36 -10.61 8.92
C GLY A 64 -10.67 -9.28 8.59
N ALA A 65 -9.40 -9.34 8.16
CA ALA A 65 -8.66 -8.15 7.72
C ALA A 65 -9.25 -7.57 6.43
N VAL A 66 -9.66 -8.43 5.49
CA VAL A 66 -10.33 -7.99 4.25
C VAL A 66 -11.70 -7.38 4.54
N ARG A 67 -12.50 -7.99 5.42
CA ARG A 67 -13.80 -7.42 5.82
C ARG A 67 -13.63 -6.03 6.43
N GLY A 68 -12.73 -5.88 7.40
CA GLY A 68 -12.46 -4.58 7.98
C GLY A 68 -11.87 -3.56 6.99
N LEU A 69 -11.21 -4.00 5.91
CA LEU A 69 -10.79 -3.12 4.84
C LEU A 69 -12.00 -2.62 4.03
N ILE A 70 -12.89 -3.52 3.63
CA ILE A 70 -14.10 -3.21 2.84
C ILE A 70 -15.02 -2.28 3.63
N ASP A 71 -15.29 -2.60 4.91
CA ASP A 71 -16.18 -1.81 5.78
C ASP A 71 -15.73 -0.35 5.96
N ARG A 72 -14.45 -0.03 5.70
CA ARG A 72 -13.90 1.34 5.78
C ARG A 72 -13.87 2.07 4.44
N LEU A 73 -14.11 1.35 3.35
CA LEU A 73 -14.16 1.88 1.99
C LEU A 73 -15.60 2.12 1.51
N GLU A 74 -16.58 1.50 2.15
CA GLU A 74 -18.02 1.83 2.04
C GLU A 74 -18.35 3.19 2.68
#